data_AF-A0A4Y2BG83-F1
#
_entry.id   AF-A0A4Y2BG83-F1
#
_cell.length_a   1.000
_cell.length_b   1.000
_cell.length_c   1.000
_cell.angle_alpha   90.00
_cell.angle_beta   90.00
_cell.angle_gamma   90.00
#
_symmetry.space_group_name_H-M   'P 1'
#
loop_
_entity.id
_entity.type
_entity.pdbx_description
1 polymer ?
#
loop_
_entity_poly.entity_id
_entity_poly.type
_entity_poly.pdbx_seq_one_letter_code
_entity_poly.pdbx_strand_id
1 'polypeptide(L)'
;METFQNQIIAYGGFVEWPLRSPDLTPLDFFLWGHIKGTVYTTPPPTFQYLRRRITDAYASVTPAMLHNVQREIQTRVQMCIVANGEHFEQYK
;
A
#
# COMPACT_ATOMS: atom_id res chain seq x y z
N MET A 1 -9.59 -1.41 17.56
CA MET A 1 -8.70 -0.80 16.55
C MET A 1 -7.32 -0.76 17.16
N GLU A 2 -6.43 -1.67 16.76
CA GLU A 2 -5.01 -1.52 17.10
C GLU A 2 -4.48 -0.36 16.27
N THR A 3 -4.39 0.82 16.88
CA THR A 3 -3.68 1.95 16.29
C THR A 3 -2.20 1.62 16.22
N PHE A 4 -1.53 1.99 15.13
CA PHE A 4 -0.09 1.89 14.94
C PHE A 4 0.63 2.85 15.92
N GLN A 5 0.48 2.66 17.24
CA GLN A 5 1.02 3.49 18.32
C GLN A 5 0.96 5.01 18.08
N ASN A 6 -0.09 5.51 17.40
CA ASN A 6 -0.23 6.91 17.03
C ASN A 6 0.86 7.46 16.07
N GLN A 7 1.54 6.59 15.33
CA GLN A 7 2.59 6.93 14.37
C GLN A 7 2.01 7.04 12.95
N ILE A 8 2.20 8.22 12.35
CA ILE A 8 1.81 8.48 10.97
C ILE A 8 3.00 8.14 10.08
N ILE A 9 2.82 7.23 9.12
CA ILE A 9 3.80 6.96 8.07
C ILE A 9 3.65 8.04 7.01
N ALA A 10 4.40 9.12 7.16
CA ALA A 10 4.42 10.23 6.22
C ALA A 10 5.85 10.79 6.07
N TYR A 11 6.16 11.34 4.91
CA TYR A 11 7.39 12.11 4.70
C TYR A 11 7.39 13.33 5.63
N GLY A 12 8.38 13.44 6.52
CA GLY A 12 8.44 14.48 7.54
C GLY A 12 7.62 14.20 8.83
N GLY A 13 7.19 12.96 9.05
CA GLY A 13 6.59 12.54 10.32
C GLY A 13 7.59 12.37 11.45
N PHE A 14 7.11 12.07 12.67
CA PHE A 14 7.95 11.82 13.86
C PHE A 14 8.88 10.61 13.74
N VAL A 15 8.64 9.73 12.76
CA VAL A 15 9.47 8.56 12.46
C VAL A 15 10.17 8.83 11.13
N GLU A 16 11.50 8.88 11.14
CA GLU A 16 12.28 8.94 9.90
C GLU A 16 12.04 7.68 9.09
N TRP A 17 11.48 7.85 7.89
CA TRP A 17 11.28 6.75 6.95
C TRP A 17 12.50 6.61 6.04
N PRO A 18 13.02 5.40 5.83
CA PRO A 18 14.15 5.20 4.92
C PRO A 18 13.82 5.66 3.50
N LEU A 19 14.77 6.34 2.87
CA LEU A 19 14.68 6.80 1.50
C LEU A 19 14.63 5.58 0.55
N ARG A 20 13.74 5.60 -0.45
CA ARG A 20 13.55 4.53 -1.45
C ARG A 20 13.02 3.20 -0.89
N SER A 21 12.06 3.25 0.02
CA SER A 21 11.40 2.04 0.57
C SER A 21 9.94 1.88 0.14
N PRO A 22 9.64 1.67 -1.16
CA PRO A 22 8.28 1.39 -1.63
C PRO A 22 7.71 0.10 -1.00
N ASP A 23 8.59 -0.85 -0.64
CA ASP A 23 8.21 -2.08 0.05
C ASP A 23 7.64 -1.86 1.44
N LEU A 24 7.86 -0.69 2.04
CA LEU A 24 7.29 -0.34 3.34
C LEU A 24 6.08 0.59 3.22
N THR A 25 5.88 1.23 2.06
CA THR A 25 4.79 2.20 1.85
C THR A 25 3.50 1.50 1.41
N PRO A 26 2.40 1.54 2.20
CA PRO A 26 1.14 0.86 1.87
C PRO A 26 0.51 1.29 0.54
N LEU A 27 0.73 2.55 0.15
CA LEU A 27 0.26 3.07 -1.12
C LEU A 27 0.96 2.38 -2.30
N ASP A 28 2.26 2.12 -2.19
CA ASP A 28 3.08 1.55 -3.26
C ASP A 28 2.90 0.04 -3.37
N PHE A 29 3.02 -0.70 -2.25
CA PHE A 29 2.97 -2.17 -2.30
C PHE A 29 1.55 -2.74 -2.40
N PHE A 30 0.52 -1.98 -2.00
CA PHE A 30 -0.87 -2.46 -2.02
C PHE A 30 -1.77 -1.59 -2.89
N LEU A 31 -2.01 -0.32 -2.51
CA LEU A 31 -3.12 0.44 -3.06
C LEU A 31 -2.97 0.68 -4.56
N TRP A 32 -1.79 1.11 -4.99
CA TRP A 32 -1.52 1.39 -6.40
C TRP A 32 -1.67 0.13 -7.26
N GLY A 33 -1.17 -1.02 -6.79
CA GLY A 33 -1.36 -2.30 -7.45
C GLY A 33 -2.82 -2.72 -7.55
N HIS A 34 -3.56 -2.59 -6.45
CA HIS A 34 -4.99 -2.92 -6.38
C HIS A 34 -5.83 -2.05 -7.31
N ILE A 35 -5.68 -0.73 -7.23
CA ILE A 35 -6.43 0.21 -8.08
C ILE A 35 -6.13 -0.03 -9.55
N LYS A 36 -4.85 -0.20 -9.93
CA LYS A 36 -4.51 -0.50 -11.33
C LYS A 36 -5.11 -1.83 -11.80
N GLY A 37 -5.07 -2.88 -10.98
CA GLY A 37 -5.67 -4.18 -11.31
C GLY A 37 -7.17 -4.08 -11.59
N THR A 38 -7.88 -3.25 -10.81
CA THR A 38 -9.32 -3.01 -10.97
C THR A 38 -9.65 -2.03 -12.09
N VAL A 39 -8.82 -1.01 -12.34
CA VAL A 39 -9.07 0.03 -13.35
C VAL A 39 -8.66 -0.41 -14.76
N TYR A 40 -7.70 -1.31 -14.88
CA TYR A 40 -7.18 -1.78 -16.18
C TYR A 40 -7.55 -3.23 -16.51
N THR A 41 -8.47 -3.85 -15.76
CA THR A 41 -9.01 -5.18 -16.10
C THR A 41 -9.61 -5.22 -17.51
N THR A 42 -10.09 -4.08 -17.99
CA THR A 42 -10.55 -3.85 -19.36
C THR A 42 -10.08 -2.46 -19.81
N PRO A 43 -9.76 -2.24 -21.09
CA PRO A 43 -9.42 -0.91 -21.58
C PRO A 43 -10.60 0.06 -21.40
N PRO A 44 -10.42 1.19 -20.69
CA PRO A 44 -11.48 2.17 -20.52
C PRO A 44 -11.72 2.92 -21.84
N PRO A 45 -12.97 2.94 -22.37
CA PRO A 45 -13.26 3.53 -23.68
C PRO A 45 -13.28 5.06 -23.66
N THR A 46 -13.44 5.69 -22.49
CA THR A 46 -13.50 7.14 -22.34
C THR A 46 -12.83 7.60 -21.05
N PHE A 47 -12.41 8.87 -21.03
CA PHE A 47 -11.87 9.51 -19.82
C PHE A 47 -12.88 9.53 -18.66
N GLN A 48 -14.16 9.76 -18.94
CA GLN A 48 -15.21 9.75 -17.92
C GLN A 48 -15.37 8.36 -17.29
N TYR A 49 -15.31 7.31 -18.12
CA TYR A 49 -15.37 5.93 -17.63
C TYR A 49 -14.14 5.57 -16.79
N LEU A 50 -12.95 6.00 -17.22
CA LEU A 50 -11.72 5.85 -16.43
C LEU A 50 -11.87 6.52 -15.05
N ARG A 51 -12.33 7.77 -15.01
CA ARG A 51 -12.53 8.51 -13.76
C ARG A 51 -13.50 7.80 -12.83
N ARG A 52 -14.62 7.31 -13.36
CA ARG A 52 -15.60 6.53 -12.59
C ARG A 52 -14.98 5.24 -12.03
N ARG A 53 -14.24 4.49 -12.84
CA ARG A 53 -13.58 3.26 -12.38
C ARG A 53 -12.55 3.50 -11.29
N ILE A 54 -11.80 4.61 -11.36
CA ILE A 54 -10.88 4.98 -10.29
C ILE A 54 -11.67 5.17 -9.00
N THR A 55 -12.73 5.98 -9.01
CA THR A 55 -13.60 6.19 -7.84
C THR A 55 -14.18 4.87 -7.30
N ASP A 56 -14.72 4.02 -8.18
CA ASP A 56 -15.31 2.73 -7.81
C ASP A 56 -14.26 1.78 -7.22
N ALA A 57 -13.04 1.77 -7.77
CA ALA A 57 -11.94 0.96 -7.24
C ALA A 57 -11.52 1.43 -5.84
N TYR A 58 -11.44 2.74 -5.58
CA TYR A 58 -11.20 3.25 -4.24
C TYR A 58 -12.33 2.89 -3.27
N ALA A 59 -13.58 2.98 -3.71
CA ALA A 59 -14.75 2.60 -2.90
C ALA A 59 -14.80 1.09 -2.59
N SER A 60 -14.20 0.25 -3.43
CA SER A 60 -14.12 -1.20 -3.21
C SER A 60 -13.10 -1.62 -2.14
N VAL A 61 -12.24 -0.71 -1.67
CA VAL A 61 -11.27 -1.00 -0.61
C VAL A 61 -12.03 -1.22 0.71
N THR A 62 -12.04 -2.47 1.18
CA THR A 62 -12.79 -2.84 2.39
C THR A 62 -11.95 -2.65 3.66
N PRO A 63 -12.59 -2.49 4.84
CA PRO A 63 -11.89 -2.51 6.12
C PRO A 63 -11.03 -3.77 6.33
N ALA A 64 -11.50 -4.94 5.87
CA ALA A 64 -10.75 -6.19 5.96
C ALA A 64 -9.43 -6.14 5.16
N MET A 65 -9.43 -5.53 3.98
CA MET A 65 -8.21 -5.32 3.20
C MET A 65 -7.24 -4.40 3.94
N LEU A 66 -7.74 -3.32 4.55
CA LEU A 66 -6.90 -2.41 5.34
C LEU A 66 -6.30 -3.09 6.58
N HIS A 67 -7.05 -3.95 7.26
CA HIS A 67 -6.52 -4.77 8.35
C HIS A 67 -5.42 -5.74 7.87
N ASN A 68 -5.57 -6.32 6.68
CA ASN A 68 -4.51 -7.15 6.09
C ASN A 68 -3.26 -6.33 5.78
N VAL A 69 -3.42 -5.13 5.18
CA VAL A 69 -2.32 -4.20 4.92
C VAL A 69 -1.60 -3.83 6.21
N GLN A 70 -2.33 -3.57 7.29
CA GLN A 70 -1.73 -3.25 8.58
C GLN A 70 -0.82 -4.38 9.10
N ARG A 71 -1.27 -5.63 9.03
CA ARG A 71 -0.45 -6.79 9.39
C ARG A 71 0.75 -6.95 8.47
N GLU A 72 0.54 -6.73 7.18
CA GLU A 72 1.57 -6.84 6.16
C GLU A 72 2.71 -5.81 6.37
N ILE A 73 2.39 -4.59 6.81
CA ILE A 73 3.41 -3.58 7.18
C ILE A 73 4.32 -4.14 8.27
N GLN A 74 3.76 -4.74 9.31
CA GLN A 74 4.55 -5.30 10.42
C GLN A 74 5.49 -6.40 9.92
N THR A 75 5.00 -7.29 9.06
CA THR A 75 5.80 -8.35 8.43
C THR A 75 6.94 -7.75 7.59
N ARG A 76 6.65 -6.75 6.75
CA ARG A 76 7.64 -6.10 5.88
C ARG A 76 8.71 -5.35 6.67
N VAL A 77 8.31 -4.66 7.75
CA VAL A 77 9.27 -4.01 8.67
C VAL A 77 10.19 -5.07 9.28
N GLN A 78 9.65 -6.20 9.72
CA GLN A 78 10.47 -7.29 10.26
C GLN A 78 11.44 -7.86 9.22
N MET A 79 10.99 -8.06 7.98
CA MET A 79 11.86 -8.50 6.88
C MET A 79 12.99 -7.50 6.62
N CYS A 80 12.68 -6.20 6.61
CA CYS A 80 13.68 -5.13 6.48
C CYS A 80 14.73 -5.16 7.60
N ILE A 81 14.29 -5.39 8.85
CA ILE A 81 15.21 -5.53 9.99
C ILE A 81 16.12 -6.75 9.81
N VAL A 82 15.57 -7.90 9.40
CA VAL A 82 16.35 -9.12 9.14
C VAL A 82 17.35 -8.92 7.99
N ALA A 83 16.96 -8.17 6.97
CA ALA A 83 17.82 -7.78 5.86
C ALA A 83 18.79 -6.63 6.20
N ASN A 84 18.83 -6.18 7.46
CA ASN A 84 19.66 -5.05 7.91
C ASN A 84 19.45 -3.77 7.06
N GLY A 85 18.22 -3.52 6.62
CA GLY A 85 17.85 -2.39 5.77
C GLY A 85 18.11 -2.58 4.26
N GLU A 86 18.63 -3.72 3.82
CA GLU A 86 18.79 -4.03 2.40
C GLU A 86 17.45 -4.43 1.74
N HIS A 87 17.45 -4.48 0.40
CA HIS A 87 16.30 -4.94 -0.37
C HIS A 87 16.01 -6.41 -0.07
N PHE A 88 14.72 -6.74 0.07
CA PHE A 88 14.27 -8.11 0.31
C PHE A 88 13.18 -8.49 -0.69
N GLU A 89 13.19 -9.75 -1.15
CA GLU A 89 12.11 -10.29 -1.97
C GLU A 89 10.91 -10.67 -1.12
N GLN A 90 9.73 -10.43 -1.68
CA GLN A 90 8.49 -10.90 -1.08
C GLN A 90 8.08 -12.21 -1.74
N TYR A 91 8.39 -13.33 -1.09
CA TYR A 91 7.87 -14.62 -1.52
C TYR A 91 6.35 -14.65 -1.27
N LYS A 92 5.59 -14.81 -2.36
CA LYS A 92 4.17 -15.18 -2.33
C LYS A 92 4.03 -16.69 -2.44
#